data_AF-A0A2I3H7A9-F1
#
_entry.id   AF-A0A2I3H7A9-F1
#
_cell.length_a   1.000
_cell.length_b   1.000
_cell.length_c   1.000
_cell.angle_alpha   90.00
_cell.angle_beta   90.00
_cell.angle_gamma   90.00
#
_symmetry.space_group_name_H-M   'P 1'
#
loop_
_entity.id
_entity.type
_entity.pdbx_description
1 polymer ?
#
loop_
_entity_poly.entity_id
_entity_poly.type
_entity_poly.pdbx_seq_one_letter_code
_entity_poly.pdbx_strand_id
1 'polypeptide(L)'
;MAPALWRACNGLMAAFFALAAFVQVNDPDAELWVVVYTIPAVLTLLVGLNPQVTGNVIWKSISAIHILFCMVWAVGLASYLSRHTQQNILHEEEGRELSGLVIITAWIILCHSSSKNPVGGRIQLAIAIVITLFPFISWVYIYINKEMRSSWPTHCKTVI
;
A
#
# COMPACT_ATOMS: atom_id res chain seq x y z
N MET A 1 11.78 -1.81 -22.45
CA MET A 1 10.94 -0.82 -21.73
C MET A 1 10.07 -1.46 -20.65
N ALA A 2 9.21 -2.44 -20.96
CA ALA A 2 8.32 -3.05 -19.96
C ALA A 2 9.01 -3.62 -18.70
N PRO A 3 10.18 -4.29 -18.78
CA PRO A 3 10.87 -4.77 -17.58
C PRO A 3 11.44 -3.64 -16.72
N ALA A 4 11.99 -2.60 -17.34
CA ALA A 4 12.52 -1.44 -16.62
C ALA A 4 11.41 -0.65 -15.93
N LEU A 5 10.26 -0.48 -16.60
CA LEU A 5 9.11 0.21 -16.03
C LEU A 5 8.49 -0.58 -14.87
N TRP A 6 8.36 -1.91 -14.99
CA TRP A 6 7.94 -2.76 -13.88
C TRP A 6 8.86 -2.62 -12.66
N ARG A 7 10.18 -2.64 -12.87
CA ARG A 7 11.16 -2.43 -11.80
C ARG A 7 11.05 -1.03 -11.19
N ALA A 8 10.84 0.00 -12.01
CA ALA A 8 10.61 1.37 -11.54
C ALA A 8 9.33 1.48 -10.70
N CYS A 9 8.21 0.88 -11.13
CA CYS A 9 6.97 0.85 -10.36
C CYS A 9 7.17 0.15 -9.00
N ASN A 10 7.91 -0.96 -8.97
CA ASN A 10 8.27 -1.62 -7.70
C ASN A 10 9.16 -0.71 -6.83
N GLY A 11 10.16 -0.05 -7.40
CA GLY A 11 10.98 0.91 -6.65
C GLY A 11 10.14 2.04 -6.03
N LEU A 12 9.23 2.63 -6.81
CA LEU A 12 8.32 3.68 -6.35
C LEU A 12 7.35 3.19 -5.27
N MET A 13 6.75 2.02 -5.45
CA MET A 13 5.84 1.44 -4.46
C MET A 13 6.55 1.02 -3.18
N ALA A 14 7.78 0.51 -3.27
CA ALA A 14 8.62 0.26 -2.11
C ALA A 14 8.91 1.54 -1.33
N ALA A 15 9.26 2.63 -2.02
CA ALA A 15 9.47 3.93 -1.41
C ALA A 15 8.18 4.49 -0.78
N PHE A 16 7.03 4.33 -1.44
CA PHE A 16 5.73 4.70 -0.89
C PHE A 16 5.41 3.93 0.39
N PHE A 17 5.57 2.60 0.41
CA PHE A 17 5.33 1.81 1.62
C PHE A 17 6.32 2.14 2.73
N ALA A 18 7.59 2.40 2.42
CA ALA A 18 8.55 2.86 3.43
C ALA A 18 8.17 4.24 4.01
N LEU A 19 7.71 5.16 3.17
CA LEU A 19 7.20 6.45 3.62
C LEU A 19 5.93 6.29 4.46
N ALA A 20 5.00 5.41 4.06
CA ALA A 20 3.82 5.08 4.84
C ALA A 20 4.19 4.51 6.23
N ALA A 21 5.18 3.60 6.30
CA ALA A 21 5.70 3.11 7.57
C ALA A 21 6.26 4.24 8.43
N PHE A 22 7.00 5.18 7.84
CA PHE A 22 7.57 6.32 8.55
C PHE A 22 6.50 7.24 9.14
N VAL A 23 5.45 7.57 8.39
CA VAL A 23 4.39 8.46 8.90
C VAL A 23 3.54 7.81 9.99
N GLN A 24 3.40 6.48 9.98
CA GLN A 24 2.67 5.72 10.99
C GLN A 24 3.38 5.67 12.36
N VAL A 25 4.60 6.18 12.49
CA VAL A 25 5.27 6.32 13.81
C VAL A 25 4.50 7.25 14.75
N ASN A 26 3.65 8.13 14.23
CA ASN A 26 2.82 9.04 15.04
C ASN A 26 1.48 8.43 15.46
N ASP A 27 1.17 7.23 14.99
CA ASP A 27 -0.08 6.55 15.29
C ASP A 27 -0.06 5.98 16.72
N PRO A 28 -1.13 6.06 17.53
CA PRO A 28 -1.21 5.39 18.82
C PRO A 28 -0.86 3.90 18.79
N ASP A 29 -1.06 3.19 17.68
CA ASP A 29 -0.69 1.78 17.47
C ASP A 29 0.43 1.60 16.42
N ALA A 30 1.37 2.56 16.38
CA ALA A 30 2.51 2.61 15.48
C ALA A 30 3.27 1.28 15.29
N GLU A 31 3.48 0.51 16.37
CA GLU A 31 4.23 -0.75 16.29
C GLU A 31 3.68 -1.70 15.23
N LEU A 32 2.35 -1.81 15.17
CA LEU A 32 1.68 -2.72 14.26
C LEU A 32 1.70 -2.15 12.83
N TRP A 33 1.33 -0.87 12.67
CA TRP A 33 1.30 -0.24 11.35
C TRP A 33 2.66 -0.12 10.68
N VAL A 34 3.72 0.21 11.44
CA VAL A 34 5.08 0.26 10.91
C VAL A 34 5.47 -1.09 10.33
N VAL A 35 5.15 -2.20 11.02
CA VAL A 35 5.41 -3.55 10.51
C VAL A 35 4.56 -3.86 9.28
N VAL A 36 3.28 -3.47 9.29
CA VAL A 36 2.35 -3.69 8.18
C VAL A 36 2.85 -3.05 6.90
N TYR A 37 3.44 -1.86 6.96
CA TYR A 37 3.98 -1.18 5.78
C TYR A 37 5.44 -1.57 5.47
N THR A 38 6.24 -1.94 6.46
CA THR A 38 7.65 -2.32 6.22
C THR A 38 7.78 -3.64 5.48
N ILE A 39 6.97 -4.65 5.80
CA ILE A 39 6.98 -5.95 5.10
C ILE A 39 6.77 -5.78 3.58
N PRO A 40 5.69 -5.13 3.10
CA PRO A 40 5.47 -4.94 1.67
C PRO A 40 6.49 -3.98 1.05
N ALA A 41 7.07 -3.02 1.79
CA ALA A 41 8.18 -2.20 1.30
C ALA A 41 9.38 -3.07 0.91
N VAL A 42 9.81 -3.97 1.81
CA VAL A 42 10.93 -4.88 1.57
C VAL A 42 10.61 -5.89 0.47
N LEU A 43 9.44 -6.55 0.53
CA LEU A 43 9.04 -7.52 -0.49
C LEU A 43 9.00 -6.90 -1.88
N THR A 44 8.46 -5.69 -1.99
CA THR A 44 8.37 -4.94 -3.26
C THR A 44 9.73 -4.49 -3.75
N LEU A 45 10.61 -4.01 -2.86
CA LEU A 45 11.98 -3.65 -3.20
C LEU A 45 12.73 -4.84 -3.80
N LEU A 46 12.61 -6.02 -3.18
CA LEU A 46 13.22 -7.25 -3.69
C LEU A 46 12.73 -7.59 -5.11
N VAL A 47 11.44 -7.40 -5.42
CA VAL A 47 10.91 -7.58 -6.78
C VAL A 47 11.51 -6.57 -7.76
N GLY A 48 11.65 -5.30 -7.34
CA GLY A 48 12.29 -4.26 -8.16
C GLY A 48 13.77 -4.53 -8.44
N LEU A 49 14.50 -5.10 -7.48
CA LEU A 49 15.91 -5.48 -7.62
C LEU A 49 16.07 -6.76 -8.46
N ASN A 50 15.28 -7.79 -8.16
CA ASN A 50 15.29 -9.06 -8.87
C ASN A 50 13.87 -9.67 -8.97
N PRO A 51 13.19 -9.51 -10.13
CA PRO A 51 11.84 -10.04 -10.33
C PRO A 51 11.70 -11.56 -10.12
N GLN A 52 12.78 -12.33 -10.25
CA GLN A 52 12.77 -13.78 -10.04
C GLN A 52 12.53 -14.17 -8.57
N VAL A 53 12.68 -13.24 -7.62
CA VAL A 53 12.40 -13.48 -6.19
C VAL A 53 10.98 -13.95 -5.95
N THR A 54 10.03 -13.56 -6.80
CA THR A 54 8.63 -13.98 -6.74
C THR A 54 8.44 -15.49 -6.94
N GLY A 55 9.46 -16.20 -7.47
CA GLY A 55 9.48 -17.65 -7.58
C GLY A 55 9.87 -18.36 -6.27
N ASN A 56 10.55 -17.67 -5.35
CA ASN A 56 11.08 -18.22 -4.10
C ASN A 56 9.96 -18.54 -3.09
N VAL A 57 10.06 -19.71 -2.45
CA VAL A 57 9.06 -20.18 -1.48
C VAL A 57 8.92 -19.25 -0.27
N ILE A 58 10.02 -18.72 0.26
CA ILE A 58 10.02 -17.81 1.40
C ILE A 58 9.26 -16.52 1.04
N TRP A 59 9.60 -15.90 -0.10
CA TRP A 59 8.90 -14.69 -0.56
C TRP A 59 7.40 -14.96 -0.73
N LYS A 60 7.03 -16.07 -1.37
CA LYS A 60 5.63 -16.48 -1.55
C LYS A 60 4.91 -16.68 -0.22
N SER A 61 5.50 -17.41 0.72
CA SER A 61 4.91 -17.67 2.03
C SER A 61 4.70 -16.39 2.83
N ILE A 62 5.73 -15.53 2.94
CA ILE A 62 5.61 -14.25 3.66
C ILE A 62 4.54 -13.38 3.01
N SER A 63 4.58 -13.24 1.67
CA SER A 63 3.60 -12.44 0.94
C SER A 63 2.16 -12.93 1.11
N ALA A 64 1.94 -14.25 1.10
CA ALA A 64 0.62 -14.86 1.23
C ALA A 64 0.04 -14.69 2.64
N ILE A 65 0.87 -14.91 3.67
CA ILE A 65 0.48 -14.69 5.08
C ILE A 65 0.13 -13.21 5.27
N HIS A 66 0.96 -12.31 4.74
CA HIS A 66 0.75 -10.88 4.86
C HIS A 66 -0.52 -10.39 4.14
N ILE A 67 -0.79 -10.89 2.93
CA ILE A 67 -2.05 -10.64 2.21
C ILE A 67 -3.25 -11.12 3.04
N LEU A 68 -3.20 -12.34 3.58
CA LEU A 68 -4.29 -12.88 4.38
C LEU A 68 -4.57 -12.01 5.60
N PHE A 69 -3.51 -11.62 6.31
CA PHE A 69 -3.61 -10.71 7.44
C PHE A 69 -4.25 -9.36 7.05
N CYS A 70 -3.74 -8.71 6.00
CA CYS A 70 -4.28 -7.44 5.51
C CYS A 70 -5.74 -7.56 5.07
N MET A 71 -6.12 -8.65 4.41
CA MET A 71 -7.49 -8.89 3.97
C MET A 71 -8.46 -9.06 5.14
N VAL A 72 -8.10 -9.85 6.14
CA VAL A 72 -8.93 -10.05 7.34
C VAL A 72 -9.13 -8.72 8.06
N TRP A 73 -8.06 -7.93 8.22
CA TRP A 73 -8.15 -6.64 8.89
C TRP A 73 -8.93 -5.61 8.05
N ALA A 74 -8.72 -5.54 6.73
CA ALA A 74 -9.48 -4.68 5.84
C ALA A 74 -10.99 -4.99 5.91
N VAL A 75 -11.38 -6.26 5.96
CA VAL A 75 -12.80 -6.64 6.15
C VAL A 75 -13.33 -6.17 7.52
N GLY A 76 -12.51 -6.26 8.57
CA GLY A 76 -12.83 -5.73 9.90
C GLY A 76 -13.07 -4.22 9.88
N LEU A 77 -12.12 -3.44 9.34
CA LEU A 77 -12.23 -1.99 9.21
C LEU A 77 -13.39 -1.58 8.30
N ALA A 78 -13.59 -2.24 7.16
CA ALA A 78 -14.72 -1.98 6.28
C ALA A 78 -16.06 -2.24 6.98
N SER A 79 -16.15 -3.31 7.78
CA SER A 79 -17.35 -3.62 8.58
C SER A 79 -17.60 -2.62 9.69
N TYR A 80 -16.53 -2.07 10.28
CA TYR A 80 -16.59 -1.01 11.28
C TYR A 80 -17.06 0.31 10.65
N LEU A 81 -16.41 0.75 9.57
CA LEU A 81 -16.73 1.98 8.84
C LEU A 81 -18.14 1.96 8.26
N SER A 82 -18.59 0.84 7.70
CA SER A 82 -19.96 0.69 7.19
C SER A 82 -21.03 0.94 8.27
N ARG A 83 -20.68 0.75 9.54
CA ARG A 83 -21.58 0.97 10.69
C ARG A 83 -21.40 2.33 11.38
N HIS A 84 -20.23 2.96 11.26
CA HIS A 84 -19.87 4.12 12.10
C HIS A 84 -19.41 5.35 11.32
N THR A 85 -19.05 5.23 10.03
CA THR A 85 -18.54 6.37 9.26
C THR A 85 -19.65 7.41 9.08
N GLN A 86 -19.33 8.68 9.36
CA GLN A 86 -20.21 9.82 9.08
C GLN A 86 -19.65 10.70 7.95
N GLN A 87 -18.33 10.60 7.70
CA GLN A 87 -17.62 11.40 6.70
C GLN A 87 -16.95 10.51 5.64
N ASN A 88 -16.29 11.19 4.69
CA ASN A 88 -15.52 10.53 3.64
C ASN A 88 -14.31 9.77 4.22
N ILE A 89 -13.95 8.67 3.55
CA ILE A 89 -12.84 7.75 3.91
C ILE A 89 -11.50 8.46 4.14
N LEU A 90 -11.25 9.61 3.51
CA LEU A 90 -10.00 10.35 3.69
C LEU A 90 -9.95 11.22 4.96
N HIS A 91 -11.11 11.56 5.53
CA HIS A 91 -11.19 12.34 6.77
C HIS A 91 -10.99 11.45 8.00
N GLU A 92 -11.58 10.25 7.97
CA GLU A 92 -11.46 9.25 9.03
C GLU A 92 -10.11 8.53 8.96
N GLU A 93 -9.50 8.25 10.10
CA GLU A 93 -8.22 7.56 10.22
C GLU A 93 -8.31 6.12 9.72
N GLU A 94 -9.34 5.41 10.19
CA GLU A 94 -9.68 4.03 9.84
C GLU A 94 -9.97 3.88 8.34
N GLY A 95 -10.47 4.94 7.70
CA GLY A 95 -10.69 4.99 6.25
C GLY A 95 -9.38 5.06 5.46
N ARG A 96 -8.41 5.84 5.94
CA ARG A 96 -7.07 5.90 5.34
C ARG A 96 -6.31 4.60 5.56
N GLU A 97 -6.41 4.00 6.74
CA GLU A 97 -5.86 2.69 7.07
C GLU A 97 -6.41 1.59 6.16
N LEU A 98 -7.74 1.52 6.00
CA LEU A 98 -8.40 0.59 5.08
C LEU A 98 -7.87 0.74 3.65
N SER A 99 -7.73 1.98 3.18
CA SER A 99 -7.19 2.28 1.85
C SER A 99 -5.76 1.77 1.69
N GLY A 100 -4.92 1.93 2.73
CA GLY A 100 -3.56 1.39 2.78
C GLY A 100 -3.51 -0.14 2.66
N LEU A 101 -4.33 -0.86 3.44
CA LEU A 101 -4.43 -2.32 3.39
C LEU A 101 -4.87 -2.84 2.00
N VAL A 102 -5.79 -2.13 1.35
CA VAL A 102 -6.25 -2.45 -0.01
C VAL A 102 -5.11 -2.27 -1.02
N ILE A 103 -4.36 -1.16 -0.93
CA ILE A 103 -3.22 -0.91 -1.82
C ILE A 103 -2.13 -1.98 -1.63
N ILE A 104 -1.76 -2.30 -0.38
CA ILE A 104 -0.80 -3.37 -0.07
C ILE A 104 -1.24 -4.67 -0.72
N THR A 105 -2.49 -5.08 -0.47
CA THR A 105 -3.01 -6.35 -0.97
C THR A 105 -3.01 -6.42 -2.50
N ALA A 106 -3.55 -5.39 -3.15
CA ALA A 106 -3.60 -5.31 -4.60
C ALA A 106 -2.19 -5.36 -5.22
N TRP A 107 -1.24 -4.65 -4.61
CA TRP A 107 0.14 -4.58 -5.11
C TRP A 107 0.87 -5.93 -4.98
N ILE A 108 0.78 -6.59 -3.83
CA ILE A 108 1.47 -7.86 -3.60
C ILE A 108 0.85 -8.98 -4.45
N ILE A 109 -0.47 -8.98 -4.65
CA ILE A 109 -1.15 -9.90 -5.60
C ILE A 109 -0.65 -9.68 -7.03
N LEU A 110 -0.47 -8.42 -7.44
CA LEU A 110 0.06 -8.07 -8.75
C LEU A 110 1.49 -8.59 -8.92
N CYS A 111 2.35 -8.44 -7.90
CA CYS A 111 3.71 -8.99 -7.88
C CYS A 111 3.70 -10.52 -8.03
N HIS A 112 2.82 -11.21 -7.31
CA HIS A 112 2.69 -12.67 -7.38
C HIS A 112 2.24 -13.15 -8.78
N SER A 113 1.38 -12.37 -9.44
CA SER A 113 0.79 -12.69 -10.75
C SER A 113 1.71 -12.37 -11.93
N SER A 114 2.72 -11.53 -11.73
CA SER A 114 3.67 -11.10 -12.78
C SER A 114 4.50 -12.25 -13.35
N SER A 115 4.75 -13.30 -12.56
CA SER A 115 5.54 -14.46 -12.98
C SER A 115 4.84 -15.43 -13.95
N LYS A 116 3.53 -15.30 -14.15
CA LYS A 116 2.70 -16.40 -14.69
C LYS A 116 2.30 -16.30 -16.16
N ASN A 117 2.31 -15.13 -16.83
CA ASN A 117 1.83 -15.01 -18.23
C ASN A 117 2.39 -13.80 -19.03
N PRO A 118 2.98 -14.00 -20.24
CA PRO A 118 3.53 -12.91 -21.05
C PRO A 118 2.49 -11.98 -21.73
N VAL A 119 1.32 -12.49 -22.13
CA VAL A 119 0.24 -11.66 -22.73
C VAL A 119 -0.46 -10.79 -21.67
N GLY A 120 -0.57 -11.30 -20.43
CA GLY A 120 -1.06 -10.54 -19.27
C GLY A 120 -0.13 -9.41 -18.83
N GLY A 121 1.14 -9.44 -19.24
CA GLY A 121 2.17 -8.50 -18.79
C GLY A 121 1.89 -7.04 -19.14
N ARG A 122 1.23 -6.75 -20.28
CA ARG A 122 0.89 -5.35 -20.65
C ARG A 122 -0.25 -4.78 -19.81
N ILE A 123 -1.30 -5.57 -19.58
CA ILE A 123 -2.44 -5.17 -18.73
C ILE A 123 -1.98 -5.04 -17.28
N GLN A 124 -1.20 -6.00 -16.79
CA GLN A 124 -0.60 -5.93 -15.45
C GLN A 124 0.27 -4.68 -15.28
N LEU A 125 1.07 -4.33 -16.29
CA LEU A 125 1.89 -3.11 -16.25
C LEU A 125 1.03 -1.83 -16.26
N ALA A 126 -0.05 -1.78 -17.03
CA ALA A 126 -0.98 -0.65 -17.00
C ALA A 126 -1.63 -0.50 -15.62
N ILE A 127 -2.12 -1.60 -15.04
CA ILE A 127 -2.66 -1.64 -13.67
C ILE A 127 -1.58 -1.19 -12.67
N ALA A 128 -0.35 -1.67 -12.81
CA ALA A 128 0.77 -1.29 -11.95
C ALA A 128 1.02 0.21 -11.96
N ILE A 129 1.02 0.83 -13.14
CA ILE A 129 1.22 2.28 -13.28
C ILE A 129 0.10 3.04 -12.57
N VAL A 130 -1.17 2.64 -12.77
CA VAL A 130 -2.32 3.28 -12.13
C VAL A 130 -2.24 3.17 -10.60
N ILE A 131 -2.02 1.97 -10.07
CA ILE A 131 -1.89 1.74 -8.63
C ILE A 131 -0.67 2.46 -8.06
N THR A 132 0.42 2.57 -8.83
CA THR A 132 1.61 3.31 -8.39
C THR A 132 1.35 4.81 -8.30
N LEU A 133 0.68 5.41 -9.28
CA LEU A 133 0.46 6.86 -9.32
C LEU A 133 -0.60 7.33 -8.33
N PHE A 134 -1.64 6.52 -8.11
CA PHE A 134 -2.76 6.84 -7.22
C PHE A 134 -2.33 7.36 -5.83
N PRO A 135 -1.52 6.64 -5.03
CA PRO A 135 -1.16 7.08 -3.68
C PRO A 135 -0.37 8.40 -3.67
N PHE A 136 0.52 8.64 -4.64
CA PHE A 136 1.25 9.91 -4.71
C PHE A 136 0.34 11.08 -5.07
N ILE A 137 -0.59 10.88 -6.02
CA ILE A 137 -1.58 11.91 -6.38
C ILE A 137 -2.47 12.21 -5.17
N SER A 138 -2.95 11.17 -4.47
CA SER A 138 -3.73 11.33 -3.24
C SER A 138 -2.95 12.07 -2.16
N TRP A 139 -1.66 11.78 -2.00
CA TRP A 139 -0.80 12.48 -1.03
C TRP A 139 -0.66 13.98 -1.37
N VAL A 140 -0.39 14.31 -2.63
CA VAL A 140 -0.32 15.70 -3.09
C VAL A 140 -1.65 16.42 -2.86
N TYR A 141 -2.78 15.76 -3.15
CA TYR A 141 -4.11 16.30 -2.89
C TYR A 141 -4.32 16.60 -1.40
N ILE A 142 -3.99 15.66 -0.51
CA ILE A 142 -4.07 15.84 0.96
C ILE A 142 -3.18 17.00 1.40
N TYR A 143 -1.95 17.07 0.91
CA TYR A 143 -1.01 18.14 1.28
C TYR A 143 -1.55 19.53 0.92
N ILE A 144 -2.13 19.67 -0.28
CA ILE A 144 -2.73 20.93 -0.75
C ILE A 144 -4.03 21.25 -0.01
N ASN A 145 -4.85 20.25 0.33
CA ASN A 145 -6.13 20.43 1.01
C ASN A 145 -5.96 20.68 2.52
N LYS A 146 -5.72 21.94 2.88
CA LYS A 146 -5.53 22.36 4.28
C LYS A 146 -6.76 22.11 5.16
N GLU A 147 -7.96 22.21 4.61
CA GLU A 147 -9.20 21.97 5.35
C GLU A 147 -9.27 20.51 5.81
N MET A 148 -9.02 19.56 4.90
CA MET A 148 -8.94 18.14 5.22
C MET A 148 -7.88 17.85 6.29
N ARG A 149 -6.68 18.41 6.16
CA ARG A 149 -5.63 18.22 7.18
C ARG A 149 -6.01 18.85 8.52
N SER A 150 -6.76 19.97 8.51
CA SER A 150 -7.18 20.62 9.75
C SER A 150 -8.24 19.81 10.52
N SER A 151 -9.06 19.02 9.83
CA SER A 151 -10.09 18.19 10.46
C SER A 151 -9.55 16.90 11.10
N TRP A 152 -8.30 16.53 10.82
CA TRP A 152 -7.72 15.29 11.35
C TRP A 152 -7.38 15.38 12.85
N PRO A 153 -7.23 14.23 13.53
CA PRO A 153 -6.66 14.17 14.86
C PRO A 153 -5.27 14.83 14.95
N THR A 154 -4.91 15.31 16.14
CA THR A 154 -3.65 16.06 16.35
C THR A 154 -2.41 15.22 16.01
N HIS A 155 -2.43 13.92 16.32
CA HIS A 155 -1.32 13.01 16.05
C HIS A 155 -1.11 12.74 14.56
N CYS A 156 -2.15 12.88 13.72
CA CYS A 156 -2.03 12.75 12.27
C CYS A 156 -1.42 13.98 11.57
N LYS A 157 -1.21 15.11 12.27
CA LYS A 157 -0.77 16.39 11.66
C LYS A 157 0.73 16.64 11.71
N THR A 158 1.46 15.92 12.55
CA THR A 158 2.83 16.28 12.94
C THR A 158 3.90 15.88 11.91
N VAL A 159 3.56 15.07 10.90
CA VAL A 159 4.54 14.45 9.99
C VAL A 159 4.20 14.63 8.49
N ILE A 160 3.22 15.48 8.18
CA ILE A 160 2.91 15.91 6.79
C ILE A 160 3.50 17.27 6.48
#